data_AF-A0A512IPF2-F1
#
_entry.id   AF-A0A512IPF2-F1
#
_cell.length_a   1.000
_cell.length_b   1.000
_cell.length_c   1.000
_cell.angle_alpha   90.00
_cell.angle_beta   90.00
_cell.angle_gamma   90.00
#
_symmetry.space_group_name_H-M   'P 1'
#
loop_
_entity.id
_entity.type
_entity.pdbx_description
1 polymer ?
#
loop_
_entity_poly.entity_id
_entity_poly.type
_entity_poly.pdbx_seq_one_letter_code
_entity_poly.pdbx_strand_id
1 'polypeptide(L)'
;MLAGSDISIAEGREGWLFLERYLDARPLDFASNLSDWARTTLPLQRSIMKSRHERLAKRGIDFVFLVAPEKSSIYAEHLPDGIVPDLPTAAGRLTAAAVADGVQAIDLVSLLNGAKGVVPVYYDVDSHWTSFAAYRVYREILKRMPAHLDQRPIDFSAIRYHDRQVFGDLGIHLQPERTGYLQQAEIAGRDLVSVSDTFDEREYAFQQHTCPQGRGRALVVRDSFTTFLAPFLSRTFAETTYIAPPSVLPDDLIDDLRPDVVIVQLAERALFYRPDLLADWSIRGWRDIYLESESDHPARKQNRRTRQAMRENDWAEALLSAEAAALLDAEGRFTGNLAECRLRTGDAAGALAAVERADKHTDRYQGTLAALALAALGRRSEALDRLDAVLLLQPNNARLLIQKAEWLLEAQRPHEALSPLGCALAIAPGHATILYRLGEARHALGDFTGAKAAFEASGLI
;
A
#
# COMPACT_ATOMS: atom_id res chain seq x y z
N MET A 1 -29.62 -1.80 -12.09
CA MET A 1 -28.44 -1.95 -12.96
C MET A 1 -27.33 -1.10 -12.37
N LEU A 2 -26.41 -1.73 -11.62
CA LEU A 2 -25.23 -1.06 -11.08
C LEU A 2 -24.22 -0.92 -12.23
N ALA A 3 -23.77 0.30 -12.50
CA ALA A 3 -22.79 0.58 -13.53
C ALA A 3 -21.42 0.00 -13.15
N GLY A 4 -20.93 -0.91 -14.01
CA GLY A 4 -19.52 -1.19 -14.31
C GLY A 4 -18.60 -1.65 -13.19
N SER A 5 -18.40 -2.96 -13.03
CA SER A 5 -17.16 -3.47 -12.44
C SER A 5 -16.00 -3.24 -13.42
N ASP A 6 -14.95 -2.52 -12.99
CA ASP A 6 -13.73 -2.22 -13.78
C ASP A 6 -12.79 -3.42 -13.99
N ILE A 7 -13.30 -4.63 -13.75
CA ILE A 7 -12.57 -5.89 -13.91
C ILE A 7 -13.40 -6.82 -14.81
N SER A 8 -12.75 -7.40 -15.81
CA SER A 8 -13.31 -8.51 -16.61
C SER A 8 -12.32 -9.67 -16.67
N ILE A 9 -12.88 -10.88 -16.78
CA ILE A 9 -12.15 -12.14 -16.67
C ILE A 9 -12.28 -12.90 -17.98
N ALA A 10 -11.16 -13.34 -18.55
CA ALA A 10 -11.14 -14.30 -19.63
C ALA A 10 -10.99 -15.71 -19.04
N GLU A 11 -11.88 -16.62 -19.44
CA GLU A 11 -11.73 -18.03 -19.11
C GLU A 11 -10.83 -18.72 -20.14
N GLY A 12 -9.73 -19.26 -19.65
CA GLY A 12 -8.77 -20.05 -20.42
C GLY A 12 -9.08 -21.54 -20.39
N ARG A 13 -8.15 -22.33 -20.92
CA ARG A 13 -8.22 -23.79 -20.94
C ARG A 13 -8.09 -24.35 -19.52
N GLU A 14 -8.72 -25.50 -19.30
CA GLU A 14 -8.68 -26.24 -18.04
C GLU A 14 -9.17 -25.42 -16.83
N GLY A 15 -10.03 -24.42 -17.08
CA GLY A 15 -10.67 -23.62 -16.04
C GLY A 15 -9.78 -22.52 -15.44
N TRP A 16 -8.60 -22.27 -16.00
CA TRP A 16 -7.73 -21.16 -15.60
C TRP A 16 -8.36 -19.82 -15.94
N LEU A 17 -8.35 -18.89 -14.99
CA LEU A 17 -8.91 -17.55 -15.18
C LEU A 17 -7.79 -16.54 -15.45
N PHE A 18 -8.00 -15.62 -16.37
CA PHE A 18 -7.04 -14.56 -16.69
C PHE A 18 -7.69 -13.19 -16.58
N LEU A 19 -6.90 -12.19 -16.21
CA LEU A 19 -7.36 -10.82 -16.12
C LEU A 19 -7.44 -10.22 -17.53
N GLU A 20 -8.66 -10.02 -18.04
CA GLU A 20 -8.90 -9.45 -19.36
C GLU A 20 -8.85 -7.92 -19.31
N ARG A 21 -9.52 -7.33 -18.31
CA ARG A 21 -9.50 -5.90 -18.02
C ARG A 21 -9.28 -5.65 -16.54
N TYR A 22 -8.50 -4.62 -16.23
CA TYR A 22 -8.30 -4.11 -14.89
C TYR A 22 -8.10 -2.59 -14.94
N LEU A 23 -9.09 -1.84 -14.44
CA LEU A 23 -9.14 -0.38 -14.60
C LEU A 23 -9.11 -0.04 -16.11
N ASP A 24 -8.14 0.78 -16.53
CA ASP A 24 -7.90 1.17 -17.91
C ASP A 24 -6.94 0.23 -18.65
N ALA A 25 -6.33 -0.75 -17.96
CA ALA A 25 -5.47 -1.72 -18.59
C ALA A 25 -6.24 -2.93 -19.12
N ARG A 26 -5.71 -3.48 -20.22
CA ARG A 26 -6.14 -4.74 -20.83
C ARG A 26 -4.93 -5.68 -20.90
N PRO A 27 -4.62 -6.41 -19.81
CA PRO A 27 -3.40 -7.21 -19.73
C PRO A 27 -3.23 -8.22 -20.86
N LEU A 28 -4.33 -8.79 -21.39
CA LEU A 28 -4.26 -9.73 -22.52
C LEU A 28 -3.94 -9.05 -23.86
N ASP A 29 -4.44 -7.83 -24.08
CA ASP A 29 -4.12 -7.04 -25.29
C ASP A 29 -2.64 -6.67 -25.29
N PHE A 30 -2.14 -6.16 -24.16
CA PHE A 30 -0.73 -5.77 -24.03
C PHE A 30 0.21 -6.97 -24.00
N ALA A 31 -0.20 -8.09 -23.41
CA ALA A 31 0.56 -9.32 -23.48
C ALA A 31 0.81 -9.72 -24.94
N SER A 32 -0.06 -9.37 -25.89
CA SER A 32 0.04 -9.80 -27.29
C SER A 32 0.69 -8.77 -28.23
N ASN A 33 0.87 -7.51 -27.81
CA ASN A 33 1.55 -6.49 -28.61
C ASN A 33 2.16 -5.38 -27.74
N LEU A 34 3.50 -5.40 -27.62
CA LEU A 34 4.24 -4.42 -26.82
C LEU A 34 4.92 -3.33 -27.66
N SER A 35 4.64 -3.25 -28.95
CA SER A 35 5.40 -2.37 -29.87
C SER A 35 5.29 -0.89 -29.50
N ASP A 36 4.09 -0.41 -29.19
CA ASP A 36 3.90 0.99 -28.84
C ASP A 36 4.49 1.31 -27.47
N TRP A 37 4.19 0.49 -26.46
CA TRP A 37 4.74 0.62 -25.10
C TRP A 37 6.28 0.60 -25.09
N ALA A 38 6.91 -0.28 -25.87
CA ALA A 38 8.37 -0.36 -25.95
C ALA A 38 9.01 0.91 -26.56
N ARG A 39 8.29 1.60 -27.46
CA ARG A 39 8.74 2.84 -28.09
C ARG A 39 8.48 4.07 -27.22
N THR A 40 7.37 4.12 -26.50
CA THR A 40 6.91 5.33 -25.79
C THR A 40 7.20 5.27 -24.29
N THR A 41 6.86 4.17 -23.63
CA THR A 41 6.83 4.05 -22.17
C THR A 41 8.08 3.43 -21.58
N LEU A 42 8.65 2.40 -22.22
CA LEU A 42 9.84 1.70 -21.71
C LEU A 42 11.05 2.65 -21.48
N PRO A 43 11.40 3.60 -22.38
CA PRO A 43 12.51 4.52 -22.14
C PRO A 43 12.29 5.41 -20.89
N LEU A 44 11.05 5.85 -20.67
CA LEU A 44 10.68 6.62 -19.48
C LEU A 44 10.88 5.79 -18.21
N GLN A 45 10.28 4.60 -18.16
CA GLN A 45 10.35 3.69 -17.00
C GLN A 45 11.78 3.28 -16.67
N ARG A 46 12.60 3.00 -17.70
CA ARG A 46 14.04 2.76 -17.57
C ARG A 46 14.76 3.94 -16.91
N SER A 47 14.54 5.16 -17.43
CA SER A 47 15.16 6.38 -16.90
C SER A 47 14.83 6.60 -15.42
N ILE A 48 13.58 6.34 -15.03
CA ILE A 48 13.16 6.46 -13.64
C ILE A 48 13.88 5.43 -12.76
N MET A 49 13.95 4.16 -13.17
CA MET A 49 14.60 3.12 -12.37
C MET A 49 16.07 3.44 -12.14
N LYS A 50 16.76 3.88 -13.19
CA LYS A 50 18.13 4.37 -13.10
C LYS A 50 18.26 5.56 -12.14
N SER A 51 17.37 6.54 -12.26
CA SER A 51 17.38 7.73 -11.40
C SER A 51 17.15 7.39 -9.91
N ARG A 52 16.22 6.47 -9.62
CA ARG A 52 15.97 5.99 -8.24
C ARG A 52 17.19 5.25 -7.69
N HIS A 53 17.77 4.35 -8.48
CA HIS A 53 18.99 3.63 -8.13
C HIS A 53 20.12 4.60 -7.75
N GLU A 54 20.42 5.57 -8.60
CA GLU A 54 21.50 6.55 -8.37
C GLU A 54 21.24 7.42 -7.12
N ARG A 55 20.00 7.84 -6.86
CA ARG A 55 19.65 8.64 -5.68
C ARG A 55 19.76 7.85 -4.37
N LEU A 56 19.37 6.58 -4.37
CA LEU A 56 19.51 5.69 -3.22
C LEU A 56 20.97 5.35 -2.97
N ALA A 57 21.75 5.08 -4.03
CA ALA A 57 23.18 4.84 -3.94
C ALA A 57 23.94 6.02 -3.31
N LYS A 58 23.56 7.27 -3.61
CA LYS A 58 24.10 8.47 -2.95
C LYS A 58 23.86 8.52 -1.43
N ARG A 59 22.81 7.85 -0.95
CA ARG A 59 22.48 7.71 0.47
C ARG A 59 23.09 6.43 1.09
N GLY A 60 23.84 5.65 0.32
CA GLY A 60 24.36 4.35 0.76
C GLY A 60 23.26 3.29 0.93
N ILE A 61 22.13 3.43 0.23
CA ILE A 61 20.97 2.55 0.34
C ILE A 61 20.91 1.67 -0.90
N ASP A 62 20.82 0.36 -0.71
CA ASP A 62 20.69 -0.60 -1.82
C ASP A 62 19.28 -0.53 -2.42
N PHE A 63 19.18 -0.75 -3.74
CA PHE A 63 17.91 -0.69 -4.46
C PHE A 63 17.67 -1.97 -5.25
N VAL A 64 16.63 -2.72 -4.87
CA VAL A 64 16.19 -3.95 -5.53
C VAL A 64 14.85 -3.71 -6.22
N PHE A 65 14.79 -4.05 -7.50
CA PHE A 65 13.60 -3.86 -8.33
C PHE A 65 13.08 -5.20 -8.85
N LEU A 66 11.76 -5.42 -8.76
CA LEU A 66 11.13 -6.60 -9.31
C LEU A 66 9.79 -6.27 -9.98
N VAL A 67 9.59 -6.86 -11.15
CA VAL A 67 8.32 -6.86 -11.86
C VAL A 67 7.76 -8.28 -11.83
N ALA A 68 6.63 -8.48 -11.14
CA ALA A 68 5.91 -9.72 -11.14
C ALA A 68 5.26 -9.91 -12.53
N PRO A 69 5.63 -10.95 -13.29
CA PRO A 69 5.11 -11.12 -14.64
C PRO A 69 3.62 -11.41 -14.63
N GLU A 70 2.93 -11.11 -15.72
CA GLU A 70 1.53 -11.49 -15.85
C GLU A 70 1.38 -13.00 -15.93
N LYS A 71 0.30 -13.53 -15.33
CA LYS A 71 -0.02 -14.96 -15.36
C LYS A 71 -0.10 -15.51 -16.78
N SER A 72 -0.58 -14.69 -17.73
CA SER A 72 -0.64 -14.99 -19.17
C SER A 72 0.71 -15.33 -19.79
N SER A 73 1.80 -14.76 -19.28
CA SER A 73 3.15 -15.02 -19.79
C SER A 73 3.79 -16.29 -19.22
N ILE A 74 3.38 -16.70 -18.01
CA ILE A 74 3.91 -17.90 -17.34
C ILE A 74 3.07 -19.13 -17.68
N TYR A 75 1.76 -18.97 -17.87
CA TYR A 75 0.81 -20.04 -18.17
C TYR A 75 0.14 -19.84 -19.55
N ALA A 76 0.96 -19.56 -20.57
CA ALA A 76 0.49 -19.32 -21.93
C ALA A 76 -0.25 -20.53 -22.53
N GLU A 77 0.07 -21.76 -22.09
CA GLU A 77 -0.63 -22.96 -22.53
C GLU A 77 -2.09 -23.03 -22.05
N HIS A 78 -2.46 -22.28 -21.02
CA HIS A 78 -3.83 -22.21 -20.53
C HIS A 78 -4.59 -21.00 -21.09
N LEU A 79 -3.96 -20.15 -21.89
CA LEU A 79 -4.65 -19.00 -22.50
C LEU A 79 -5.78 -19.45 -23.44
N PRO A 80 -6.81 -18.60 -23.62
CA PRO A 80 -7.80 -18.75 -24.68
C PRO A 80 -7.16 -18.84 -26.07
N ASP A 81 -7.86 -19.49 -27.01
CA ASP A 81 -7.38 -19.61 -28.39
C ASP A 81 -7.20 -18.24 -29.06
N GLY A 82 -6.12 -18.09 -29.83
CA GLY A 82 -5.82 -16.86 -30.58
C GLY A 82 -5.01 -15.81 -29.81
N ILE A 83 -4.76 -16.00 -28.51
CA ILE A 83 -3.90 -15.12 -27.70
C ILE A 83 -2.49 -15.72 -27.65
N VAL A 84 -1.51 -14.97 -28.15
CA VAL A 84 -0.09 -15.35 -28.12
C VAL A 84 0.71 -14.22 -27.48
N PRO A 85 1.39 -14.47 -26.34
CA PRO A 85 2.22 -13.45 -25.71
C PRO A 85 3.37 -12.99 -26.62
N ASP A 86 3.56 -11.69 -26.73
CA ASP A 86 4.74 -11.02 -27.28
C ASP A 86 5.91 -11.20 -26.31
N LEU A 87 6.94 -11.89 -26.77
CA LEU A 87 8.14 -12.21 -26.00
C LEU A 87 9.37 -11.49 -26.57
N PRO A 88 10.28 -10.96 -25.73
CA PRO A 88 10.20 -10.95 -24.26
C PRO A 88 9.07 -10.07 -23.73
N THR A 89 8.49 -10.43 -22.58
CA THR A 89 7.38 -9.70 -21.95
C THR A 89 7.80 -8.28 -21.53
N ALA A 90 6.86 -7.41 -21.16
CA ALA A 90 7.18 -6.08 -20.66
C ALA A 90 8.02 -6.14 -19.37
N ALA A 91 7.70 -7.10 -18.47
CA ALA A 91 8.51 -7.39 -17.29
C ALA A 91 9.94 -7.79 -17.67
N GLY A 92 10.11 -8.67 -18.66
CA GLY A 92 11.42 -9.09 -19.16
C GLY A 92 12.21 -7.94 -19.79
N ARG A 93 11.57 -7.14 -20.65
CA ARG A 93 12.20 -5.98 -21.33
C ARG A 93 12.65 -4.91 -20.33
N LEU A 94 11.79 -4.53 -19.38
CA LEU A 94 12.13 -3.53 -18.37
C LEU A 94 13.21 -4.04 -17.41
N THR A 95 13.15 -5.31 -17.00
CA THR A 95 14.18 -5.93 -16.15
C THR A 95 15.53 -5.93 -16.84
N ALA A 96 15.61 -6.38 -18.09
CA ALA A 96 16.86 -6.38 -18.86
C ALA A 96 17.42 -4.96 -19.03
N ALA A 97 16.56 -3.99 -19.32
CA ALA A 97 16.95 -2.59 -19.42
C ALA A 97 17.50 -2.02 -18.10
N ALA A 98 16.87 -2.35 -16.97
CA ALA A 98 17.30 -1.93 -15.65
C ALA A 98 18.65 -2.55 -15.26
N VAL A 99 18.85 -3.86 -15.52
CA VAL A 99 20.15 -4.53 -15.30
C VAL A 99 21.25 -3.89 -16.14
N ALA A 100 20.97 -3.56 -17.40
CA ALA A 100 21.94 -2.88 -18.27
C ALA A 100 22.35 -1.49 -17.75
N ASP A 101 21.52 -0.85 -16.91
CA ASP A 101 21.81 0.43 -16.25
C ASP A 101 22.43 0.25 -14.84
N GLY A 102 22.77 -0.97 -14.43
CA GLY A 102 23.37 -1.27 -13.13
C GLY A 102 22.36 -1.41 -11.98
N VAL A 103 21.06 -1.33 -12.25
CA VAL A 103 20.02 -1.54 -11.24
C VAL A 103 19.96 -3.02 -10.85
N GLN A 104 19.84 -3.33 -9.55
CA GLN A 104 19.68 -4.71 -9.08
C GLN A 104 18.26 -5.23 -9.34
N ALA A 105 17.95 -5.56 -10.59
CA ALA A 105 16.67 -6.14 -10.98
C ALA A 105 16.72 -7.69 -11.00
N ILE A 106 15.56 -8.32 -10.79
CA ILE A 106 15.42 -9.80 -10.77
C ILE A 106 14.58 -10.25 -11.96
N ASP A 107 15.12 -11.13 -12.79
CA ASP A 107 14.37 -11.78 -13.88
C ASP A 107 13.40 -12.83 -13.32
N LEU A 108 12.20 -12.36 -12.98
CA LEU A 108 11.13 -13.20 -12.47
C LEU A 108 10.47 -14.06 -13.56
N VAL A 109 10.56 -13.67 -14.83
CA VAL A 109 9.99 -14.46 -15.94
C VAL A 109 10.75 -15.78 -16.06
N SER A 110 12.08 -15.73 -16.13
CA SER A 110 12.91 -16.93 -16.18
C SER A 110 12.82 -17.75 -14.89
N LEU A 111 12.81 -17.09 -13.73
CA LEU A 111 12.68 -17.76 -12.43
C LEU A 111 11.40 -18.57 -12.32
N LEU A 112 10.25 -17.97 -12.66
CA LEU A 112 8.95 -18.62 -12.48
C LEU A 112 8.69 -19.69 -13.55
N ASN A 113 9.13 -19.49 -14.79
CA ASN A 113 9.09 -20.55 -15.81
C ASN A 113 9.95 -21.76 -15.41
N GLY A 114 11.13 -21.54 -14.81
CA GLY A 114 11.97 -22.63 -14.32
C GLY A 114 11.48 -23.28 -13.02
N ALA A 115 10.63 -22.61 -12.25
CA ALA A 115 10.03 -23.12 -11.02
C ALA A 115 8.67 -23.81 -11.24
N LYS A 116 8.01 -23.52 -12.37
CA LYS A 116 6.76 -24.15 -12.79
C LYS A 116 6.94 -25.66 -12.97
N GLY A 117 5.98 -26.42 -12.46
CA GLY A 117 5.97 -27.88 -12.51
C GLY A 117 4.79 -28.42 -11.74
N VAL A 118 5.02 -29.48 -10.95
CA VAL A 118 3.97 -30.13 -10.12
C VAL A 118 3.33 -29.15 -9.13
N VAL A 119 4.13 -28.27 -8.52
CA VAL A 119 3.61 -27.20 -7.66
C VAL A 119 3.40 -25.95 -8.52
N PRO A 120 2.17 -25.43 -8.62
CA PRO A 120 1.90 -24.27 -9.44
C PRO A 120 2.55 -23.01 -8.86
N VAL A 121 2.92 -22.10 -9.75
CA VAL A 121 3.53 -20.80 -9.40
C VAL A 121 2.53 -19.64 -9.46
N TYR A 122 1.33 -19.87 -10.00
CA TYR A 122 0.16 -18.99 -9.90
C TYR A 122 -1.08 -19.79 -9.51
N TYR A 123 -2.06 -19.12 -8.93
CA TYR A 123 -3.38 -19.69 -8.70
C TYR A 123 -4.22 -19.70 -9.97
N ASP A 124 -5.10 -20.68 -10.10
CA ASP A 124 -6.01 -20.86 -11.24
C ASP A 124 -7.14 -19.82 -11.23
N VAL A 125 -7.75 -19.58 -10.06
CA VAL A 125 -8.87 -18.65 -9.85
C VAL A 125 -8.47 -17.25 -9.36
N ASP A 126 -7.17 -16.96 -9.28
CA ASP A 126 -6.64 -15.72 -8.72
C ASP A 126 -5.48 -15.17 -9.58
N SER A 127 -5.28 -13.86 -9.60
CA SER A 127 -4.28 -13.17 -10.43
C SER A 127 -2.86 -13.27 -9.89
N HIS A 128 -2.69 -13.66 -8.63
CA HIS A 128 -1.40 -13.65 -7.93
C HIS A 128 -0.62 -14.95 -8.10
N TRP A 129 0.68 -14.83 -7.82
CA TRP A 129 1.56 -15.99 -7.65
C TRP A 129 1.21 -16.79 -6.39
N THR A 130 1.70 -18.02 -6.30
CA THR A 130 1.53 -18.84 -5.09
C THR A 130 2.48 -18.45 -3.97
N SER A 131 2.18 -18.83 -2.72
CA SER A 131 3.14 -18.70 -1.61
C SER A 131 4.45 -19.45 -1.86
N PHE A 132 4.40 -20.57 -2.61
CA PHE A 132 5.58 -21.28 -3.08
C PHE A 132 6.42 -20.41 -4.04
N ALA A 133 5.81 -19.81 -5.05
CA ALA A 133 6.49 -18.90 -5.97
C ALA A 133 7.08 -17.69 -5.22
N ALA A 134 6.32 -17.10 -4.28
CA ALA A 134 6.80 -16.01 -3.45
C ALA A 134 8.04 -16.40 -2.63
N TYR A 135 8.12 -17.62 -2.09
CA TYR A 135 9.34 -18.11 -1.44
C TYR A 135 10.54 -18.15 -2.41
N ARG A 136 10.33 -18.61 -3.64
CA ARG A 136 11.39 -18.63 -4.68
C ARG A 136 11.88 -17.21 -5.00
N VAL A 137 10.95 -16.26 -5.18
CA VAL A 137 11.27 -14.84 -5.39
C VAL A 137 12.03 -14.26 -4.19
N TYR A 138 11.57 -14.54 -2.97
CA TYR A 138 12.24 -14.13 -1.73
C TYR A 138 13.71 -14.60 -1.68
N ARG A 139 14.00 -15.85 -2.08
CA ARG A 139 15.38 -16.35 -2.12
C ARG A 139 16.25 -15.57 -3.10
N GLU A 140 15.71 -15.12 -4.23
CA GLU A 140 16.44 -14.28 -5.19
C GLU A 140 16.63 -12.84 -4.72
N ILE A 141 15.68 -12.30 -3.95
CA ILE A 141 15.83 -11.01 -3.27
C ILE A 141 17.01 -11.08 -2.31
N LEU A 142 17.11 -12.12 -1.48
CA LEU A 142 18.17 -12.23 -0.48
C LEU A 142 19.60 -12.33 -1.07
N LYS A 143 19.75 -12.86 -2.29
CA LYS A 143 21.04 -12.87 -2.99
C LYS A 143 21.54 -11.47 -3.36
N ARG A 144 20.67 -10.46 -3.35
CA ARG A 144 20.95 -9.06 -3.68
C ARG A 144 21.09 -8.17 -2.44
N MET A 145 21.05 -8.76 -1.25
CA MET A 145 21.17 -7.98 -0.01
C MET A 145 22.63 -7.60 0.24
N PRO A 146 22.88 -6.40 0.80
CA PRO A 146 24.22 -6.01 1.19
C PRO A 146 24.85 -7.05 2.12
N ALA A 147 26.09 -7.44 1.81
CA ALA A 147 26.79 -8.50 2.55
C ALA A 147 26.93 -8.21 4.05
N HIS A 148 27.02 -6.93 4.43
CA HIS A 148 27.15 -6.51 5.83
C HIS A 148 25.89 -6.77 6.67
N LEU A 149 24.71 -6.95 6.05
CA LEU A 149 23.50 -7.33 6.77
C LEU A 149 23.52 -8.80 7.22
N ASP A 150 24.36 -9.64 6.59
CA ASP A 150 24.48 -11.09 6.88
C ASP A 150 23.09 -11.73 7.06
N GLN A 151 22.25 -11.55 6.04
CA GLN A 151 20.86 -11.98 6.08
C GLN A 151 20.78 -13.49 6.26
N ARG A 152 19.84 -13.93 7.11
CA ARG A 152 19.61 -15.35 7.39
C ARG A 152 18.30 -15.78 6.75
N PRO A 153 18.34 -16.44 5.57
CA PRO A 153 17.13 -16.89 4.90
C PRO A 153 16.32 -17.83 5.79
N ILE A 154 15.00 -17.78 5.66
CA ILE A 154 14.12 -18.80 6.23
C ILE A 154 14.38 -20.11 5.50
N ASP A 155 14.69 -21.15 6.29
CA ASP A 155 14.88 -22.49 5.77
C ASP A 155 13.55 -23.06 5.28
N PHE A 156 13.57 -23.82 4.20
CA PHE A 156 12.36 -24.40 3.63
C PHE A 156 11.64 -25.32 4.63
N SER A 157 12.38 -26.04 5.47
CA SER A 157 11.82 -26.92 6.52
C SER A 157 11.03 -26.19 7.61
N ALA A 158 11.22 -24.87 7.74
CA ALA A 158 10.49 -24.04 8.71
C ALA A 158 9.12 -23.55 8.18
N ILE A 159 8.79 -23.84 6.92
CA ILE A 159 7.59 -23.35 6.24
C ILE A 159 6.56 -24.47 6.16
N ARG A 160 5.36 -24.20 6.65
CA ARG A 160 4.17 -25.04 6.40
C ARG A 160 3.25 -24.32 5.45
N TYR A 161 2.79 -25.02 4.42
CA TYR A 161 1.80 -24.51 3.49
C TYR A 161 0.44 -25.12 3.84
N HIS A 162 -0.57 -24.27 3.98
CA HIS A 162 -1.95 -24.68 4.20
C HIS A 162 -2.80 -24.16 3.06
N ASP A 163 -3.61 -25.04 2.48
CA ASP A 163 -4.53 -24.68 1.42
C ASP A 163 -5.83 -24.17 2.02
N ARG A 164 -6.26 -23.00 1.56
CA ARG A 164 -7.54 -22.41 1.91
C ARG A 164 -8.42 -22.31 0.69
N GLN A 165 -9.61 -22.88 0.76
CA GLN A 165 -10.61 -22.71 -0.29
C GLN A 165 -11.16 -21.27 -0.25
N VAL A 166 -11.03 -20.56 -1.36
CA VAL A 166 -11.49 -19.17 -1.52
C VAL A 166 -11.94 -18.94 -2.97
N PHE A 167 -12.67 -17.85 -3.22
CA PHE A 167 -13.04 -17.47 -4.58
C PHE A 167 -11.86 -16.98 -5.42
N GLY A 168 -10.82 -16.43 -4.78
CA GLY A 168 -9.76 -15.70 -5.48
C GLY A 168 -10.26 -14.35 -6.00
N ASP A 169 -9.33 -13.47 -6.35
CA ASP A 169 -9.67 -12.14 -6.88
C ASP A 169 -10.31 -12.18 -8.29
N LEU A 170 -10.15 -13.27 -9.05
CA LEU A 170 -10.79 -13.46 -10.36
C LEU A 170 -12.08 -14.28 -10.24
N GLY A 171 -12.07 -15.37 -9.48
CA GLY A 171 -13.21 -16.30 -9.39
C GLY A 171 -14.48 -15.69 -8.80
N ILE A 172 -14.35 -14.65 -7.96
CA ILE A 172 -15.48 -13.89 -7.42
C ILE A 172 -16.24 -13.07 -8.48
N HIS A 173 -15.64 -12.82 -9.65
CA HIS A 173 -16.26 -12.05 -10.72
C HIS A 173 -17.00 -12.91 -11.75
N LEU A 174 -16.98 -14.24 -11.61
CA LEU A 174 -17.71 -15.16 -12.48
C LEU A 174 -19.18 -15.32 -12.05
N GLN A 175 -20.01 -15.79 -12.97
CA GLN A 175 -21.40 -16.15 -12.73
C GLN A 175 -21.69 -17.54 -13.34
N PRO A 176 -21.80 -18.61 -12.52
CA PRO A 176 -21.62 -18.63 -11.06
C PRO A 176 -20.15 -18.41 -10.66
N GLU A 177 -19.95 -17.91 -9.43
CA GLU A 177 -18.61 -17.70 -8.84
C GLU A 177 -17.83 -19.01 -8.75
N ARG A 178 -16.51 -18.95 -8.90
CA ARG A 178 -15.62 -20.12 -8.86
C ARG A 178 -14.71 -20.06 -7.64
N THR A 179 -14.53 -21.19 -6.97
CA THR A 179 -13.55 -21.33 -5.89
C THR A 179 -12.34 -22.13 -6.33
N GLY A 180 -11.21 -21.87 -5.69
CA GLY A 180 -9.96 -22.60 -5.81
C GLY A 180 -9.22 -22.61 -4.48
N TYR A 181 -8.01 -23.15 -4.48
CA TYR A 181 -7.20 -23.29 -3.26
C TYR A 181 -6.02 -22.32 -3.29
N LEU A 182 -5.98 -21.41 -2.32
CA LEU A 182 -4.84 -20.51 -2.12
C LEU A 182 -3.94 -21.03 -0.99
N GLN A 183 -2.65 -21.13 -1.28
CA GLN A 183 -1.63 -21.55 -0.32
C GLN A 183 -1.30 -20.40 0.62
N GLN A 184 -1.39 -20.64 1.92
CA GLN A 184 -0.89 -19.74 2.95
C GLN A 184 0.37 -20.32 3.59
N ALA A 185 1.45 -19.53 3.58
CA ALA A 185 2.70 -19.90 4.27
C ALA A 185 2.64 -19.52 5.75
N GLU A 186 2.83 -20.51 6.62
CA GLU A 186 3.07 -20.36 8.04
C GLU A 186 4.55 -20.65 8.34
N ILE A 187 5.20 -19.77 9.10
CA ILE A 187 6.65 -19.84 9.35
C ILE A 187 6.88 -20.03 10.85
N ALA A 188 7.55 -21.13 11.21
CA ALA A 188 7.89 -21.45 12.59
C ALA A 188 9.16 -20.71 13.07
N GLY A 189 9.21 -20.39 14.37
CA GLY A 189 10.44 -20.01 15.06
C GLY A 189 10.98 -18.60 14.78
N ARG A 190 10.17 -17.69 14.23
CA ARG A 190 10.50 -16.27 14.10
C ARG A 190 9.31 -15.41 14.47
N ASP A 191 9.43 -14.76 15.62
CA ASP A 191 8.39 -13.91 16.18
C ASP A 191 8.26 -12.65 15.34
N LEU A 192 7.01 -12.26 15.10
CA LEU A 192 6.68 -11.08 14.34
C LEU A 192 5.82 -10.19 15.22
N VAL A 193 6.36 -9.02 15.56
CA VAL A 193 5.58 -7.96 16.20
C VAL A 193 5.18 -7.00 15.10
N SER A 194 3.93 -7.12 14.66
CA SER A 194 3.32 -6.15 13.75
C SER A 194 2.85 -4.96 14.58
N VAL A 195 3.54 -3.83 14.44
CA VAL A 195 3.00 -2.56 14.89
C VAL A 195 2.20 -2.02 13.71
N SER A 196 0.91 -2.32 13.71
CA SER A 196 0.00 -1.59 12.85
C SER A 196 -0.14 -0.21 13.44
N ASP A 197 0.50 0.78 12.83
CA ASP A 197 -0.07 2.10 12.92
C ASP A 197 -0.14 2.77 11.55
N THR A 198 -1.41 3.08 11.24
CA THR A 198 -1.93 4.23 10.53
C THR A 198 -1.35 4.61 9.15
N PHE A 199 -2.29 4.84 8.22
CA PHE A 199 -2.06 5.72 7.09
C PHE A 199 -1.29 6.96 7.57
N ASP A 200 -0.04 7.09 7.14
CA ASP A 200 0.62 8.38 7.17
C ASP A 200 -0.23 9.31 6.29
N GLU A 201 -0.27 10.53 6.74
CA GLU A 201 -0.79 11.77 6.20
C GLU A 201 -0.46 12.03 4.72
N ARG A 202 0.42 11.20 4.18
CA ARG A 202 0.89 11.13 2.79
C ARG A 202 0.06 10.17 1.92
N GLU A 203 -1.12 9.76 2.39
CA GLU A 203 -2.07 8.84 1.74
C GLU A 203 -1.56 7.39 1.49
N TYR A 204 -0.45 6.97 2.12
CA TYR A 204 0.07 5.60 1.99
C TYR A 204 -0.53 4.66 3.05
N ALA A 205 -0.99 3.49 2.64
CA ALA A 205 -1.17 2.37 3.55
C ALA A 205 0.20 1.92 4.06
N PHE A 206 0.48 2.23 5.31
CA PHE A 206 1.73 1.92 6.01
C PHE A 206 1.55 0.66 6.84
N GLN A 207 2.51 -0.26 6.76
CA GLN A 207 2.57 -1.39 7.67
C GLN A 207 4.01 -1.61 8.11
N GLN A 208 4.28 -1.48 9.41
CA GLN A 208 5.60 -1.75 9.95
C GLN A 208 5.59 -3.05 10.74
N HIS A 209 6.62 -3.84 10.50
CA HIS A 209 6.86 -5.09 11.17
C HIS A 209 8.22 -5.06 11.81
N THR A 210 8.32 -5.60 13.01
CA THR A 210 9.58 -5.81 13.71
C THR A 210 9.77 -7.29 14.00
N CYS A 211 10.98 -7.78 13.78
CA CYS A 211 11.36 -9.16 14.06
C CYS A 211 12.68 -9.14 14.86
N PRO A 212 12.65 -9.49 16.16
CA PRO A 212 13.85 -9.46 17.00
C PRO A 212 15.01 -10.32 16.48
N GLN A 213 14.70 -11.38 15.72
CA GLN A 213 15.66 -12.29 15.10
C GLN A 213 16.17 -11.79 13.74
N GLY A 214 15.57 -10.74 13.18
CA GLY A 214 15.90 -10.17 11.87
C GLY A 214 17.12 -9.26 11.89
N ARG A 215 17.59 -8.85 10.70
CA ARG A 215 18.74 -7.95 10.54
C ARG A 215 18.49 -6.86 9.50
N GLY A 216 18.93 -5.65 9.81
CA GLY A 216 18.75 -4.48 8.94
C GLY A 216 17.30 -4.03 8.82
N ARG A 217 17.11 -2.98 8.02
CA ARG A 217 15.85 -2.26 7.82
C ARG A 217 15.51 -2.23 6.34
N ALA A 218 14.33 -2.72 5.98
CA ALA A 218 13.84 -2.72 4.61
C ALA A 218 12.63 -1.81 4.45
N LEU A 219 12.66 -0.97 3.41
CA LEU A 219 11.48 -0.26 2.91
C LEU A 219 10.99 -0.99 1.65
N VAL A 220 9.73 -1.44 1.67
CA VAL A 220 9.11 -2.22 0.60
C VAL A 220 7.96 -1.42 -0.02
N VAL A 221 8.19 -0.91 -1.23
CA VAL A 221 7.15 -0.27 -2.04
C VAL A 221 6.46 -1.36 -2.85
N ARG A 222 5.15 -1.50 -2.68
CA ARG A 222 4.48 -2.75 -3.05
C ARG A 222 3.10 -2.59 -3.66
N ASP A 223 2.66 -3.66 -4.31
CA ASP A 223 1.26 -3.94 -4.61
C ASP A 223 0.78 -5.24 -3.91
N SER A 224 -0.31 -5.80 -4.41
CA SER A 224 -0.94 -6.99 -3.84
C SER A 224 -0.09 -8.27 -3.94
N PHE A 225 0.87 -8.39 -4.87
CA PHE A 225 1.77 -9.55 -4.98
C PHE A 225 2.70 -9.69 -3.78
N THR A 226 3.13 -8.57 -3.19
CA THR A 226 3.96 -8.58 -1.98
C THR A 226 3.23 -9.15 -0.77
N THR A 227 1.90 -9.28 -0.79
CA THR A 227 1.14 -9.97 0.28
C THR A 227 1.70 -11.37 0.55
N PHE A 228 2.15 -12.08 -0.49
CA PHE A 228 2.75 -13.42 -0.36
C PHE A 228 4.25 -13.39 -0.04
N LEU A 229 4.93 -12.26 -0.24
CA LEU A 229 6.34 -12.06 0.15
C LEU A 229 6.47 -11.63 1.62
N ALA A 230 5.48 -10.92 2.14
CA ALA A 230 5.51 -10.30 3.45
C ALA A 230 5.82 -11.26 4.60
N PRO A 231 5.26 -12.50 4.65
CA PRO A 231 5.60 -13.46 5.70
C PRO A 231 7.10 -13.74 5.81
N PHE A 232 7.81 -13.76 4.67
CA PHE A 232 9.24 -14.05 4.60
C PHE A 232 10.11 -12.82 4.87
N LEU A 233 9.79 -11.70 4.21
CA LEU A 233 10.55 -10.45 4.35
C LEU A 233 10.47 -9.91 5.78
N SER A 234 9.26 -9.84 6.35
CA SER A 234 9.06 -9.31 7.70
C SER A 234 9.71 -10.15 8.81
N ARG A 235 10.09 -11.40 8.52
CA ARG A 235 10.81 -12.29 9.44
C ARG A 235 12.30 -12.39 9.14
N THR A 236 12.78 -11.64 8.15
CA THR A 236 14.20 -11.62 7.76
C THR A 236 14.86 -10.33 8.20
N PHE A 237 14.19 -9.19 8.03
CA PHE A 237 14.68 -7.90 8.50
C PHE A 237 14.28 -7.62 9.95
N ALA A 238 15.12 -6.85 10.65
CA ALA A 238 14.82 -6.41 12.02
C ALA A 238 13.62 -5.47 12.00
N GLU A 239 13.54 -4.60 11.00
CA GLU A 239 12.38 -3.76 10.71
C GLU A 239 12.04 -3.84 9.22
N THR A 240 10.76 -4.02 8.90
CA THR A 240 10.25 -3.94 7.54
C THR A 240 9.08 -2.98 7.48
N THR A 241 9.19 -1.98 6.62
CA THR A 241 8.13 -1.01 6.37
C THR A 241 7.56 -1.25 4.98
N TYR A 242 6.25 -1.46 4.88
CA TYR A 242 5.53 -1.59 3.62
C TYR A 242 4.74 -0.33 3.33
N ILE A 243 4.77 0.14 2.07
CA ILE A 243 3.92 1.24 1.60
C ILE A 243 3.13 0.85 0.34
N ALA A 244 1.83 1.17 0.29
CA ALA A 244 0.95 1.05 -0.88
C ALA A 244 0.06 2.31 -0.99
N PRO A 245 -0.28 2.88 -2.18
CA PRO A 245 -0.15 2.37 -3.55
C PRO A 245 1.02 3.00 -4.35
N PRO A 246 1.41 2.40 -5.50
CA PRO A 246 2.81 2.27 -5.91
C PRO A 246 3.52 3.47 -6.60
N SER A 247 2.97 4.69 -6.59
CA SER A 247 3.49 5.78 -7.44
C SER A 247 4.65 6.62 -6.92
N VAL A 248 4.98 6.59 -5.63
CA VAL A 248 5.97 7.52 -5.07
C VAL A 248 6.92 6.82 -4.11
N LEU A 249 8.21 7.00 -4.34
CA LEU A 249 9.24 6.74 -3.34
C LEU A 249 9.56 8.08 -2.66
N PRO A 250 9.10 8.32 -1.41
CA PRO A 250 9.25 9.62 -0.78
C PRO A 250 10.67 9.76 -0.21
N ASP A 251 11.45 10.71 -0.73
CA ASP A 251 12.81 10.97 -0.25
C ASP A 251 12.81 11.32 1.26
N ASP A 252 11.77 12.00 1.75
CA ASP A 252 11.61 12.33 3.16
C ASP A 252 11.32 11.09 4.03
N LEU A 253 10.56 10.12 3.52
CA LEU A 253 10.35 8.84 4.20
C LEU A 253 11.64 8.02 4.22
N ILE A 254 12.41 8.01 3.13
CA ILE A 254 13.72 7.37 3.07
C ILE A 254 14.65 8.00 4.10
N ASP A 255 14.70 9.33 4.17
CA ASP A 255 15.54 10.05 5.11
C ASP A 255 15.10 9.81 6.58
N ASP A 256 13.79 9.64 6.83
CA ASP A 256 13.23 9.32 8.15
C ASP A 256 13.57 7.88 8.58
N LEU A 257 13.23 6.90 7.73
CA LEU A 257 13.39 5.47 8.03
C LEU A 257 14.86 5.05 7.97
N ARG A 258 15.67 5.72 7.15
CA ARG A 258 17.06 5.39 6.82
C ARG A 258 17.22 3.89 6.52
N PRO A 259 16.45 3.30 5.59
CA PRO A 259 16.51 1.87 5.33
C PRO A 259 17.89 1.47 4.79
N ASP A 260 18.30 0.23 5.05
CA ASP A 260 19.52 -0.33 4.46
C ASP A 260 19.26 -0.76 3.01
N VAL A 261 18.00 -1.11 2.70
CA VAL A 261 17.55 -1.50 1.36
C VAL A 261 16.14 -1.01 1.06
N VAL A 262 15.92 -0.55 -0.17
CA VAL A 262 14.61 -0.29 -0.75
C VAL A 262 14.29 -1.38 -1.76
N ILE A 263 13.14 -2.03 -1.58
CA ILE A 263 12.62 -3.06 -2.46
C ILE A 263 11.36 -2.52 -3.14
N VAL A 264 11.35 -2.42 -4.46
CA VAL A 264 10.16 -2.03 -5.24
C VAL A 264 9.64 -3.25 -5.98
N GLN A 265 8.38 -3.59 -5.71
CA GLN A 265 7.64 -4.65 -6.39
C GLN A 265 6.39 -4.11 -7.06
N LEU A 266 6.27 -4.42 -8.36
CA LEU A 266 5.13 -4.06 -9.21
C LEU A 266 4.65 -5.26 -10.02
N ALA A 267 3.37 -5.37 -10.28
CA ALA A 267 2.80 -6.26 -11.27
C ALA A 267 3.05 -5.70 -12.67
N GLU A 268 3.29 -6.58 -13.64
CA GLU A 268 3.56 -6.19 -15.03
C GLU A 268 2.42 -5.35 -15.62
N ARG A 269 1.15 -5.64 -15.31
CA ARG A 269 0.01 -4.79 -15.69
C ARG A 269 0.12 -3.33 -15.25
N ALA A 270 0.79 -3.04 -14.13
CA ALA A 270 0.96 -1.67 -13.63
C ALA A 270 1.79 -0.79 -14.56
N LEU A 271 2.58 -1.41 -15.46
CA LEU A 271 3.39 -0.69 -16.45
C LEU A 271 2.55 0.01 -17.54
N PHE A 272 1.25 -0.29 -17.64
CA PHE A 272 0.37 0.19 -18.73
C PHE A 272 -0.69 1.21 -18.30
N TYR A 273 -1.43 0.97 -17.20
CA TYR A 273 -2.48 1.90 -16.75
C TYR A 273 -1.95 3.04 -15.86
N ARG A 274 -0.70 2.93 -15.40
CA ARG A 274 0.01 4.01 -14.70
C ARG A 274 1.44 4.09 -15.23
N PRO A 275 1.67 4.51 -16.47
CA PRO A 275 3.03 4.66 -17.01
C PRO A 275 3.83 5.71 -16.22
N ASP A 276 3.13 6.68 -15.64
CA ASP A 276 3.57 7.69 -14.68
C ASP A 276 3.78 7.16 -13.25
N LEU A 277 3.34 5.94 -12.89
CA LEU A 277 3.57 5.35 -11.57
C LEU A 277 5.05 5.30 -11.20
N LEU A 278 5.88 5.16 -12.22
CA LEU A 278 7.31 5.26 -12.07
C LEU A 278 7.73 6.75 -12.10
N ALA A 279 7.09 7.56 -12.95
CA ALA A 279 7.49 8.93 -13.26
C ALA A 279 7.15 9.96 -12.19
N ASP A 280 6.07 9.78 -11.43
CA ASP A 280 5.45 10.88 -10.71
C ASP A 280 5.90 11.02 -9.26
N TRP A 281 7.05 11.69 -9.12
CA TRP A 281 6.98 13.02 -8.53
C TRP A 281 6.13 13.84 -9.50
N SER A 282 4.89 14.16 -9.12
CA SER A 282 3.83 14.63 -10.03
C SER A 282 4.33 15.56 -11.13
N ILE A 283 3.90 15.34 -12.38
CA ILE A 283 4.09 16.17 -13.57
C ILE A 283 4.18 17.66 -13.17
N ARG A 284 5.40 18.07 -12.82
CA ARG A 284 5.90 19.41 -12.55
C ARG A 284 7.27 19.39 -13.19
N GLY A 285 7.41 20.21 -14.21
CA GLY A 285 8.40 20.01 -15.26
C GLY A 285 9.81 19.85 -14.72
N TRP A 286 10.64 19.13 -15.47
CA TRP A 286 12.10 19.00 -15.32
C TRP A 286 12.85 20.28 -14.91
N ARG A 287 12.25 21.46 -15.12
CA ARG A 287 12.73 22.78 -14.73
C ARG A 287 12.69 23.02 -13.20
N ASP A 288 11.72 22.44 -12.48
CA ASP A 288 11.62 22.51 -11.02
C ASP A 288 12.62 21.54 -10.36
N ILE A 289 12.84 20.37 -10.97
CA ILE A 289 13.85 19.38 -10.54
C ILE A 289 15.27 19.94 -10.64
N TYR A 290 15.55 20.79 -11.64
CA TYR A 290 16.88 21.40 -11.81
C TYR A 290 17.13 22.54 -10.81
N LEU A 291 16.08 23.26 -10.38
CA LEU A 291 16.18 24.34 -9.40
C LEU A 291 16.05 23.86 -7.94
N GLU A 292 15.43 22.71 -7.68
CA GLU A 292 15.34 22.06 -6.35
C GLU A 292 16.45 21.04 -6.06
N SER A 293 17.37 20.82 -7.01
CA SER A 293 18.58 20.01 -6.79
C SER A 293 19.62 20.67 -5.88
N GLU A 294 19.36 21.90 -5.42
CA GLU A 294 20.07 22.47 -4.28
C GLU A 294 19.51 21.86 -2.97
N SER A 295 20.36 21.06 -2.34
CA SER A 295 20.32 20.68 -0.93
C SER A 295 19.69 21.75 -0.01
N ASP A 296 18.89 21.30 0.97
CA ASP A 296 18.48 22.06 2.16
C ASP A 296 17.47 23.22 2.01
N HIS A 297 16.26 22.98 1.47
CA HIS A 297 15.15 23.89 1.79
C HIS A 297 14.92 23.90 3.32
N PRO A 298 15.09 25.04 4.03
CA PRO A 298 15.12 25.07 5.50
C PRO A 298 13.84 24.50 6.14
N ALA A 299 12.68 24.68 5.47
CA ALA A 299 11.42 24.10 5.93
C ALA A 299 11.44 22.57 5.98
N ARG A 300 12.10 21.88 5.04
CA ARG A 300 12.20 20.40 5.03
C ARG A 300 12.98 19.89 6.22
N LYS A 301 14.07 20.58 6.61
CA LYS A 301 14.86 20.26 7.79
C LYS A 301 14.03 20.39 9.07
N GLN A 302 13.26 21.47 9.20
CA GLN A 302 12.37 21.67 10.33
C GLN A 302 11.24 20.63 10.34
N ASN A 303 10.66 20.33 9.18
CA ASN A 303 9.61 19.31 9.09
C ASN A 303 10.10 17.89 9.43
N ARG A 304 11.36 17.54 9.14
CA ARG A 304 11.97 16.29 9.61
C ARG A 304 12.10 16.26 11.14
N ARG A 305 12.51 17.38 11.75
CA ARG A 305 12.56 17.52 13.21
C ARG A 305 11.18 17.39 13.84
N THR A 306 10.16 18.04 13.24
CA THR A 306 8.76 17.88 13.62
C THR A 306 8.37 16.42 13.69
N ARG A 307 8.56 15.67 12.60
CA ARG A 307 8.18 14.24 12.54
C ARG A 307 8.97 13.38 13.50
N GLN A 308 10.26 13.65 13.68
CA GLN A 308 11.07 12.94 14.67
C GLN A 308 10.51 13.14 16.07
N ALA A 309 10.23 14.39 16.46
CA ALA A 309 9.67 14.73 17.75
C ALA A 309 8.26 14.12 17.94
N MET A 310 7.41 14.11 16.91
CA MET A 310 6.11 13.42 16.93
C MET A 310 6.27 11.92 17.23
N ARG A 311 7.23 11.23 16.59
CA ARG A 311 7.52 9.80 16.84
C ARG A 311 8.02 9.56 18.27
N GLU A 312 8.78 10.51 18.82
CA GLU A 312 9.29 10.48 20.18
C GLU A 312 8.23 10.92 21.23
N ASN A 313 7.02 11.30 20.78
CA ASN A 313 5.96 11.93 21.58
C ASN A 313 6.37 13.25 22.27
N ASP A 314 7.40 13.91 21.77
CA ASP A 314 7.79 15.26 22.19
C ASP A 314 6.98 16.30 21.40
N TRP A 315 5.72 16.50 21.82
CA TRP A 315 4.79 17.39 21.13
C TRP A 315 5.18 18.87 21.22
N ALA A 316 6.03 19.25 22.19
CA ALA A 316 6.52 20.62 22.32
C ALA A 316 7.56 20.93 21.24
N GLU A 317 8.56 20.05 21.08
CA GLU A 317 9.56 20.18 20.00
C GLU A 317 8.92 19.99 18.62
N ALA A 318 7.94 19.09 18.52
CA ALA A 318 7.19 18.87 17.29
C ALA A 318 6.49 20.15 16.82
N LEU A 319 5.74 20.80 17.71
CA LEU A 319 5.04 22.05 17.42
C LEU A 319 6.03 23.16 17.03
N LEU A 320 7.10 23.35 17.81
CA LEU A 320 8.11 24.37 17.55
C LEU A 320 8.73 24.20 16.15
N SER A 321 9.14 22.98 15.82
CA SER A 321 9.71 22.67 14.51
C SER A 321 8.66 22.78 13.40
N ALA A 322 7.38 22.50 13.67
CA ALA A 322 6.31 22.58 12.66
C ALA A 322 6.00 24.04 12.31
N GLU A 323 5.97 24.93 13.32
CA GLU A 323 5.81 26.36 13.13
C GLU A 323 6.99 26.95 12.34
N ALA A 324 8.21 26.51 12.65
CA ALA A 324 9.38 26.89 11.89
C ALA A 324 9.29 26.40 10.43
N ALA A 325 8.84 25.17 10.19
CA ALA A 325 8.64 24.64 8.84
C ALA A 325 7.60 25.45 8.06
N ALA A 326 6.46 25.77 8.68
CA ALA A 326 5.39 26.54 8.05
C ALA A 326 5.81 27.99 7.75
N LEU A 327 6.60 28.63 8.61
CA LEU A 327 7.13 29.98 8.36
C LEU A 327 8.06 30.01 7.15
N LEU A 328 8.82 28.94 6.95
CA LEU A 328 9.80 28.81 5.88
C LEU A 328 9.19 28.33 4.56
N ASP A 329 7.92 27.90 4.57
CA ASP A 329 7.26 27.27 3.43
C ASP A 329 6.02 28.04 2.97
N ALA A 330 6.24 29.00 2.06
CA ALA A 330 5.19 29.86 1.51
C ALA A 330 4.10 29.09 0.74
N GLU A 331 4.38 27.86 0.30
CA GLU A 331 3.45 27.00 -0.43
C GLU A 331 2.53 26.17 0.48
N GLY A 332 2.79 26.17 1.79
CA GLY A 332 1.96 25.45 2.76
C GLY A 332 1.99 23.92 2.62
N ARG A 333 3.09 23.35 2.14
CA ARG A 333 3.32 21.90 1.98
C ARG A 333 3.37 21.17 3.32
N PHE A 334 3.79 21.84 4.38
CA PHE A 334 3.96 21.24 5.73
C PHE A 334 2.89 21.65 6.75
N THR A 335 1.82 22.32 6.32
CA THR A 335 0.75 22.80 7.23
C THR A 335 -0.04 21.67 7.87
N GLY A 336 -0.03 20.48 7.28
CA GLY A 336 -0.60 19.26 7.84
C GLY A 336 0.02 18.88 9.19
N ASN A 337 1.35 18.68 9.22
CA ASN A 337 2.06 18.38 10.47
C ASN A 337 1.88 19.49 11.52
N LEU A 338 1.84 20.76 11.11
CA LEU A 338 1.56 21.87 12.01
C LEU A 338 0.15 21.75 12.62
N ALA A 339 -0.84 21.41 11.81
CA ALA A 339 -2.21 21.22 12.28
C ALA A 339 -2.33 20.02 13.23
N GLU A 340 -1.66 18.90 12.97
CA GLU A 340 -1.64 17.79 13.93
C GLU A 340 -0.97 18.20 15.24
N CYS A 341 0.21 18.83 15.18
CA CYS A 341 0.91 19.28 16.38
C CYS A 341 0.00 20.20 17.21
N ARG A 342 -0.68 21.15 16.56
CA ARG A 342 -1.63 22.04 17.23
C ARG A 342 -2.81 21.30 17.84
N LEU A 343 -3.38 20.30 17.16
CA LEU A 343 -4.45 19.47 17.76
C LEU A 343 -3.97 18.73 19.00
N ARG A 344 -2.77 18.15 18.95
CA ARG A 344 -2.17 17.39 20.06
C ARG A 344 -1.82 18.27 21.25
N THR A 345 -1.45 19.53 21.00
CA THR A 345 -1.19 20.52 22.05
C THR A 345 -2.45 21.30 22.47
N GLY A 346 -3.64 20.97 21.95
CA GLY A 346 -4.92 21.54 22.35
C GLY A 346 -5.36 22.82 21.60
N ASP A 347 -4.62 23.27 20.60
CA ASP A 347 -4.96 24.41 19.75
C ASP A 347 -5.76 23.97 18.50
N ALA A 348 -7.01 23.59 18.71
CA ALA A 348 -7.88 23.17 17.61
C ALA A 348 -8.18 24.31 16.61
N ALA A 349 -8.21 25.57 17.06
CA ALA A 349 -8.46 26.72 16.20
C ALA A 349 -7.28 26.98 15.26
N GLY A 350 -6.06 26.98 15.79
CA GLY A 350 -4.85 27.13 14.99
C GLY A 350 -4.58 25.94 14.07
N ALA A 351 -5.04 24.73 14.45
CA ALA A 351 -4.99 23.57 13.57
C ALA A 351 -5.91 23.72 12.35
N LEU A 352 -7.16 24.15 12.56
CA LEU A 352 -8.10 24.41 11.46
C LEU A 352 -7.57 25.50 10.52
N ALA A 353 -7.04 26.59 11.08
CA ALA A 353 -6.45 27.67 10.29
C ALA A 353 -5.22 27.22 9.48
N ALA A 354 -4.45 26.26 9.99
CA ALA A 354 -3.28 25.73 9.28
C ALA A 354 -3.70 24.91 8.04
N VAL A 355 -4.72 24.04 8.17
CA VAL A 355 -5.21 23.25 7.03
C VAL A 355 -6.01 24.05 6.02
N GLU A 356 -6.73 25.10 6.43
CA GLU A 356 -7.47 25.98 5.51
C GLU A 356 -6.54 26.86 4.66
N ARG A 357 -5.31 27.10 5.12
CA ARG A 357 -4.31 27.89 4.39
C ARG A 357 -3.72 27.16 3.18
N ALA A 358 -3.84 25.83 3.12
CA ALA A 358 -3.34 24.99 2.03
C ALA A 358 -4.32 24.98 0.85
N ASP A 359 -4.35 26.09 0.10
CA ASP A 359 -5.42 26.44 -0.85
C ASP A 359 -5.43 25.66 -2.18
N LYS A 360 -4.74 24.51 -2.33
CA LYS A 360 -4.61 23.90 -3.67
C LYS A 360 -4.94 22.44 -3.85
N HIS A 361 -4.94 21.60 -2.84
CA HIS A 361 -5.53 20.27 -2.93
C HIS A 361 -5.95 19.88 -1.53
N THR A 362 -7.25 19.70 -1.29
CA THR A 362 -7.63 18.92 -0.10
C THR A 362 -7.13 17.50 -0.33
N ASP A 363 -5.93 17.22 0.18
CA ASP A 363 -5.47 15.86 0.42
C ASP A 363 -6.36 15.24 1.52
N ARG A 364 -6.64 13.94 1.42
CA ARG A 364 -7.48 13.17 2.37
C ARG A 364 -7.04 13.38 3.82
N TYR A 365 -5.74 13.60 4.02
CA TYR A 365 -5.17 13.84 5.33
C TYR A 365 -5.56 15.19 5.95
N GLN A 366 -5.37 16.30 5.23
CA GLN A 366 -5.76 17.62 5.72
C GLN A 366 -7.28 17.73 5.93
N GLY A 367 -8.07 17.03 5.10
CA GLY A 367 -9.50 16.90 5.32
C GLY A 367 -9.83 16.18 6.63
N THR A 368 -9.06 15.14 6.99
CA THR A 368 -9.21 14.42 8.26
C THR A 368 -8.88 15.33 9.44
N LEU A 369 -7.74 16.04 9.39
CA LEU A 369 -7.38 17.01 10.44
C LEU A 369 -8.40 18.13 10.59
N ALA A 370 -8.92 18.66 9.48
CA ALA A 370 -9.96 19.67 9.52
C ALA A 370 -11.20 19.15 10.24
N ALA A 371 -11.62 17.91 9.95
CA ALA A 371 -12.74 17.27 10.64
C ALA A 371 -12.46 17.13 12.15
N LEU A 372 -11.27 16.66 12.53
CA LEU A 372 -10.87 16.52 13.94
C LEU A 372 -10.81 17.89 14.66
N ALA A 373 -10.29 18.92 14.00
CA ALA A 373 -10.24 20.28 14.53
C ALA A 373 -11.63 20.88 14.73
N LEU A 374 -12.52 20.73 13.75
CA LEU A 374 -13.92 21.15 13.86
C LEU A 374 -14.62 20.43 15.01
N ALA A 375 -14.39 19.12 15.19
CA ALA A 375 -14.96 18.35 16.28
C ALA A 375 -14.45 18.84 17.65
N ALA A 376 -13.15 19.10 17.79
CA ALA A 376 -12.55 19.63 19.01
C ALA A 376 -13.04 21.06 19.34
N LEU A 377 -13.43 21.85 18.34
CA LEU A 377 -14.07 23.16 18.51
C LEU A 377 -15.58 23.08 18.83
N GLY A 378 -16.15 21.89 18.95
CA GLY A 378 -17.59 21.70 19.14
C GLY A 378 -18.43 21.91 17.88
N ARG A 379 -17.81 22.17 16.72
CA ARG A 379 -18.46 22.35 15.41
C ARG A 379 -18.74 20.99 14.75
N ARG A 380 -19.47 20.14 15.48
CA ARG A 380 -19.58 18.70 15.19
C ARG A 380 -20.36 18.37 13.91
N SER A 381 -21.30 19.23 13.50
CA SER A 381 -21.99 19.09 12.21
C SER A 381 -21.02 19.26 11.04
N GLU A 382 -20.23 20.34 11.07
CA GLU A 382 -19.25 20.62 10.01
C GLU A 382 -18.13 19.58 9.99
N ALA A 383 -17.75 19.05 11.16
CA ALA A 383 -16.82 17.94 11.26
C ALA A 383 -17.32 16.68 10.52
N LEU A 384 -18.61 16.35 10.66
CA LEU A 384 -19.22 15.23 9.94
C LEU A 384 -19.27 15.48 8.43
N ASP A 385 -19.64 16.68 7.99
CA ASP A 385 -19.66 17.04 6.56
C ASP A 385 -18.26 16.91 5.95
N ARG A 386 -17.24 17.37 6.69
CA ARG A 386 -15.84 17.27 6.26
C ARG A 386 -15.36 15.82 6.22
N LEU A 387 -15.71 15.03 7.23
CA LEU A 387 -15.39 13.60 7.29
C LEU A 387 -16.06 12.81 6.17
N ASP A 388 -17.29 13.18 5.78
CA ASP A 388 -18.01 12.58 4.67
C ASP A 388 -17.34 12.86 3.33
N ALA A 389 -16.87 14.09 3.11
CA ALA A 389 -16.06 14.42 1.93
C ALA A 389 -14.77 13.59 1.86
N VAL A 390 -14.12 13.33 2.99
CA VAL A 390 -12.92 12.46 3.05
C VAL A 390 -13.28 11.01 2.77
N LEU A 391 -14.39 10.51 3.30
CA LEU A 391 -14.85 9.13 3.11
C LEU A 391 -15.29 8.85 1.66
N LEU A 392 -15.73 9.86 0.90
CA LEU A 392 -15.94 9.70 -0.55
C LEU A 392 -14.63 9.33 -1.28
N LEU A 393 -13.49 9.82 -0.79
CA LEU A 393 -12.18 9.51 -1.34
C LEU A 393 -11.58 8.22 -0.74
N GLN A 394 -11.95 7.89 0.50
CA GLN A 394 -11.49 6.70 1.23
C GLN A 394 -12.66 5.84 1.73
N PRO A 395 -13.46 5.23 0.83
CA PRO A 395 -14.68 4.52 1.23
C PRO A 395 -14.41 3.30 2.13
N ASN A 396 -13.19 2.75 2.07
CA ASN A 396 -12.78 1.57 2.84
C ASN A 396 -11.89 1.91 4.06
N ASN A 397 -11.94 3.15 4.58
CA ASN A 397 -11.17 3.53 5.77
C ASN A 397 -11.95 3.22 7.06
N ALA A 398 -11.74 2.01 7.60
CA ALA A 398 -12.43 1.54 8.81
C ALA A 398 -12.30 2.50 10.00
N ARG A 399 -11.15 3.14 10.20
CA ARG A 399 -10.93 4.09 11.31
C ARG A 399 -11.83 5.32 11.18
N LEU A 400 -11.93 5.90 9.99
CA LEU A 400 -12.78 7.07 9.75
C LEU A 400 -14.27 6.71 9.80
N LEU A 401 -14.64 5.51 9.35
CA LEU A 401 -15.99 4.98 9.50
C LEU A 401 -16.37 4.78 10.97
N ILE A 402 -15.47 4.24 11.79
CA ILE A 402 -15.64 4.16 13.25
C ILE A 402 -15.79 5.56 13.83
N GLN A 403 -14.89 6.49 13.49
CA GLN A 403 -14.95 7.85 14.03
C GLN A 403 -16.27 8.55 13.69
N LYS A 404 -16.76 8.40 12.45
CA LYS A 404 -18.07 8.89 12.01
C LYS A 404 -19.18 8.31 12.86
N ALA A 405 -19.17 6.99 13.05
CA ALA A 405 -20.19 6.31 13.85
C ALA A 405 -20.21 6.78 15.31
N GLU A 406 -19.04 6.94 15.94
CA GLU A 406 -18.92 7.48 17.29
C GLU A 406 -19.51 8.89 17.38
N TRP A 407 -19.18 9.75 16.42
CA TRP A 407 -19.70 11.10 16.38
C TRP A 407 -21.22 11.17 16.18
N LEU A 408 -21.78 10.24 15.39
CA LEU A 408 -23.23 10.10 15.22
C LEU A 408 -23.92 9.59 16.49
N LEU A 409 -23.30 8.64 17.21
CA LEU A 409 -23.83 8.14 18.48
C LEU A 409 -23.85 9.23 19.56
N GLU A 410 -22.76 9.99 19.69
CA GLU A 410 -22.71 11.14 20.59
C GLU A 410 -23.72 12.23 20.23
N ALA A 411 -24.01 12.40 18.93
CA ALA A 411 -25.05 13.29 18.44
C ALA A 411 -26.49 12.71 18.59
N GLN A 412 -26.65 11.58 19.28
CA GLN A 412 -27.93 10.87 19.45
C GLN A 412 -28.61 10.50 18.12
N ARG A 413 -27.80 10.17 17.09
CA ARG A 413 -28.25 9.71 15.76
C ARG A 413 -27.88 8.23 15.53
N PRO A 414 -28.32 7.29 16.39
CA PRO A 414 -27.89 5.90 16.33
C PRO A 414 -28.32 5.17 15.05
N HIS A 415 -29.43 5.57 14.44
CA HIS A 415 -29.89 5.00 13.16
C HIS A 415 -28.88 5.24 12.03
N GLU A 416 -28.26 6.42 11.99
CA GLU A 416 -27.27 6.77 10.97
C GLU A 416 -25.89 6.16 11.23
N ALA A 417 -25.58 5.84 12.48
CA ALA A 417 -24.33 5.17 12.86
C ALA A 417 -24.27 3.71 12.38
N LEU A 418 -25.41 3.04 12.17
CA LEU A 418 -25.44 1.63 11.74
C LEU A 418 -24.75 1.38 10.40
N SER A 419 -24.93 2.29 9.43
CA SER A 419 -24.33 2.17 8.09
C SER A 419 -22.80 2.20 8.11
N PRO A 420 -22.13 3.23 8.65
CA PRO A 420 -20.67 3.24 8.74
C PRO A 420 -20.11 2.12 9.62
N LEU A 421 -20.82 1.71 10.69
CA LEU A 421 -20.41 0.55 11.50
C LEU A 421 -20.50 -0.76 10.71
N GLY A 422 -21.53 -0.93 9.88
CA GLY A 422 -21.66 -2.07 8.98
C GLY A 422 -20.53 -2.13 7.96
N CYS A 423 -20.22 -0.99 7.32
CA CYS A 423 -19.09 -0.90 6.39
C CYS A 423 -17.76 -1.20 7.09
N ALA A 424 -17.52 -0.62 8.28
CA ALA A 424 -16.31 -0.86 9.06
C ALA A 424 -16.18 -2.34 9.47
N LEU A 425 -17.28 -2.99 9.87
CA LEU A 425 -17.31 -4.40 10.26
C LEU A 425 -17.07 -5.33 9.06
N ALA A 426 -17.54 -4.97 7.87
CA ALA A 426 -17.25 -5.71 6.64
C ALA A 426 -15.75 -5.67 6.29
N ILE A 427 -15.08 -4.56 6.59
CA ILE A 427 -13.63 -4.40 6.38
C ILE A 427 -12.82 -5.16 7.43
N ALA A 428 -13.23 -5.11 8.70
CA ALA A 428 -12.56 -5.77 9.81
C ALA A 428 -13.52 -6.63 10.65
N PRO A 429 -13.89 -7.84 10.15
CA PRO A 429 -14.77 -8.74 10.88
C PRO A 429 -14.13 -9.14 12.22
N GLY A 430 -14.83 -8.91 13.33
CA GLY A 430 -14.34 -9.25 14.67
C GLY A 430 -13.60 -8.13 15.41
N HIS A 431 -13.52 -6.92 14.85
CA HIS A 431 -12.89 -5.80 15.56
C HIS A 431 -13.73 -5.37 16.77
N ALA A 432 -13.17 -5.55 17.97
CA ALA A 432 -13.86 -5.34 19.25
C ALA A 432 -14.55 -3.98 19.36
N THR A 433 -13.86 -2.88 19.02
CA THR A 433 -14.43 -1.52 19.05
C THR A 433 -15.65 -1.36 18.14
N ILE A 434 -15.63 -1.92 16.92
CA ILE A 434 -16.74 -1.80 15.96
C ILE A 434 -17.96 -2.53 16.51
N LEU A 435 -17.75 -3.73 17.03
CA LEU A 435 -18.80 -4.56 17.63
C LEU A 435 -19.40 -3.90 18.88
N TYR A 436 -18.56 -3.30 19.72
CA TYR A 436 -19.01 -2.55 20.88
C TYR A 436 -19.86 -1.33 20.49
N ARG A 437 -19.39 -0.50 19.55
CA ARG A 437 -20.16 0.66 19.04
C ARG A 437 -21.46 0.24 18.34
N LEU A 438 -21.46 -0.90 17.65
CA LEU A 438 -22.67 -1.48 17.07
C LEU A 438 -23.66 -1.93 18.14
N GLY A 439 -23.16 -2.48 19.25
CA GLY A 439 -23.95 -2.79 20.44
C GLY A 439 -24.61 -1.54 21.02
N GLU A 440 -23.85 -0.45 21.21
CA GLU A 440 -24.36 0.84 21.69
C GLU A 440 -25.44 1.42 20.75
N ALA A 441 -25.18 1.40 19.43
CA ALA A 441 -26.13 1.87 18.43
C ALA A 441 -27.46 1.09 18.47
N ARG A 442 -27.39 -0.24 18.52
CA ARG A 442 -28.57 -1.11 18.59
C ARG A 442 -29.33 -0.97 19.90
N HIS A 443 -28.60 -0.85 21.01
CA HIS A 443 -29.21 -0.60 22.32
C HIS A 443 -29.99 0.71 22.34
N ALA A 444 -29.42 1.78 21.79
CA ALA A 444 -30.09 3.08 21.68
C ALA A 444 -31.34 3.04 20.76
N LEU A 445 -31.40 2.09 19.82
CA LEU A 445 -32.56 1.86 18.94
C LEU A 445 -33.58 0.86 19.52
N GLY A 446 -33.34 0.30 20.72
CA GLY A 446 -34.21 -0.69 21.35
C GLY A 446 -34.03 -2.13 20.82
N ASP A 447 -33.05 -2.39 19.96
CA ASP A 447 -32.68 -3.75 19.52
C ASP A 447 -31.78 -4.41 20.58
N PHE A 448 -32.37 -4.78 21.71
CA PHE A 448 -31.64 -5.36 22.83
C PHE A 448 -31.02 -6.73 22.50
N THR A 449 -31.66 -7.53 21.65
CA THR A 449 -31.16 -8.83 21.21
C THR A 449 -29.91 -8.66 20.33
N GLY A 450 -29.97 -7.79 19.33
CA GLY A 450 -28.84 -7.50 18.47
C GLY A 450 -27.72 -6.74 19.17
N ALA A 451 -28.05 -5.92 20.18
CA ALA A 451 -27.06 -5.26 21.04
C ALA A 451 -26.29 -6.27 21.90
N LYS A 452 -27.00 -7.18 22.58
CA LYS A 452 -26.39 -8.24 23.39
C LYS A 452 -25.42 -9.09 22.55
N ALA A 453 -25.86 -9.54 21.37
CA ALA A 453 -25.01 -10.33 20.48
C ALA A 453 -23.75 -9.57 20.04
N ALA A 454 -23.86 -8.26 19.77
CA ALA A 454 -22.72 -7.44 19.40
C ALA A 454 -21.75 -7.22 20.57
N PHE A 455 -22.26 -7.02 21.80
CA PHE A 455 -21.44 -6.93 23.00
C PHE A 455 -20.70 -8.23 23.30
N GLU A 456 -21.38 -9.38 23.25
CA GLU A 456 -20.77 -10.70 23.45
C GLU A 456 -19.67 -10.97 22.41
N ALA A 457 -19.90 -10.61 21.15
CA ALA A 457 -18.91 -10.75 20.09
C ALA A 457 -17.71 -9.79 20.25
N SER A 458 -17.87 -8.67 20.96
CA SER A 458 -16.80 -7.69 21.18
C SER A 458 -15.74 -8.16 22.19
N GLY A 459 -16.10 -9.07 23.11
CA GLY A 459 -15.22 -9.55 24.18
C GLY A 459 -14.81 -8.49 25.22
N LEU A 460 -15.47 -7.31 25.22
CA LEU A 460 -15.16 -6.19 26.12
C LEU A 460 -16.04 -6.13 27.38
N ILE A 461 -17.01 -7.05 27.52
CA ILE A 461 -17.94 -7.12 28.66
C ILE A 461 -18.18 -8.58 29.05
#